data_AF-A0A928M5P0-F1
#
_entry.id   AF-A0A928M5P0-F1
#
_cell.length_a   1.000
_cell.length_b   1.000
_cell.length_c   1.000
_cell.angle_alpha   90.00
_cell.angle_beta   90.00
_cell.angle_gamma   90.00
#
_symmetry.space_group_name_H-M   'P 1'
#
loop_
_entity.id
_entity.type
_entity.pdbx_description
1 polymer ?
#
loop_
_entity_poly.entity_id
_entity_poly.type
_entity_poly.pdbx_seq_one_letter_code
_entity_poly.pdbx_strand_id
1 'polypeptide(L)'
;MKFYIAAITNSDSYEPPCSVLQIPFCDEYLKYGINLGTATVVNYAHEHDMAVQYWTVNDPEEMEYLISIGADCIMTDYPDRLSAVIEQLGE
;
A
#
# COMPACT_ATOMS: atom_id res chain seq x y z
N MET A 1 11.31 -8.49 -3.84
CA MET A 1 11.61 -8.27 -5.27
C MET A 1 10.78 -9.13 -6.23
N LYS A 2 10.64 -10.45 -6.03
CA LYS A 2 9.85 -11.31 -6.94
C LYS A 2 8.41 -10.80 -7.15
N PHE A 3 7.72 -10.46 -6.07
CA PHE A 3 6.39 -9.83 -6.12
C PHE A 3 6.35 -8.60 -7.03
N TYR A 4 7.23 -7.62 -6.80
CA TYR A 4 7.23 -6.37 -7.57
C TYR A 4 7.52 -6.58 -9.06
N ILE A 5 8.42 -7.51 -9.40
CA ILE A 5 8.64 -7.89 -10.81
C ILE A 5 7.36 -8.47 -11.38
N ALA A 6 6.75 -9.42 -10.67
CA ALA A 6 5.51 -10.06 -11.10
C ALA A 6 4.38 -9.05 -11.32
N ALA A 7 4.19 -8.11 -10.38
CA ALA A 7 3.23 -7.02 -10.45
C ALA A 7 3.48 -6.09 -11.65
N ILE A 8 4.73 -5.69 -11.90
CA ILE A 8 5.08 -4.82 -13.04
C ILE A 8 4.90 -5.54 -14.37
N THR A 9 5.16 -6.86 -14.41
CA THR A 9 4.98 -7.69 -15.61
C THR A 9 3.58 -8.27 -15.77
N ASN A 10 2.68 -8.03 -14.80
CA ASN A 10 1.37 -8.65 -14.70
C ASN A 10 1.40 -10.19 -14.89
N SER A 11 2.23 -10.87 -14.11
CA SER A 11 2.44 -12.31 -14.25
C SER A 11 1.32 -13.13 -13.58
N ASP A 12 0.59 -13.93 -14.36
CA ASP A 12 -0.47 -14.81 -13.85
C ASP A 12 0.05 -16.06 -13.12
N SER A 13 1.33 -16.39 -13.27
CA SER A 13 1.96 -17.59 -12.68
C SER A 13 2.58 -17.34 -11.30
N TYR A 14 2.33 -16.17 -10.72
CA TYR A 14 2.90 -15.81 -9.43
C TYR A 14 2.07 -16.43 -8.31
N GLU A 15 2.70 -17.28 -7.50
CA GLU A 15 2.09 -17.79 -6.28
C GLU A 15 2.69 -17.05 -5.08
N PRO A 16 1.91 -16.22 -4.37
CA PRO A 16 2.42 -15.52 -3.21
C PRO A 16 2.64 -16.50 -2.04
N PRO A 17 3.78 -16.42 -1.33
CA PRO A 17 4.06 -17.27 -0.18
C PRO A 17 3.30 -16.83 1.09
N CYS A 18 2.54 -15.74 1.02
CA CYS A 18 1.86 -15.11 2.15
C CYS A 18 0.57 -14.43 1.69
N SER A 19 -0.37 -14.22 2.62
CA SER A 19 -1.65 -13.55 2.36
C SER A 19 -1.64 -12.06 2.69
N VAL A 20 -0.52 -11.54 3.21
CA VAL A 20 -0.37 -10.14 3.60
C VAL A 20 0.97 -9.63 3.11
N LEU A 21 0.96 -8.48 2.44
CA LEU A 21 2.13 -7.73 2.03
C LEU A 21 2.29 -6.49 2.91
N GLN A 22 3.41 -6.40 3.61
CA GLN A 22 3.73 -5.23 4.44
C GLN A 22 4.82 -4.40 3.76
N ILE A 23 4.52 -3.14 3.47
CA ILE A 23 5.37 -2.24 2.69
C ILE A 23 5.77 -1.05 3.56
N PRO A 24 7.08 -0.74 3.67
CA PRO A 24 7.49 0.50 4.28
C PRO A 24 7.11 1.67 3.36
N PHE A 25 6.32 2.61 3.85
CA PHE A 25 5.93 3.83 3.12
C PHE A 25 6.63 5.01 3.79
N CYS A 26 7.74 5.42 3.19
CA CYS A 26 8.49 6.61 3.56
C CYS A 26 9.03 7.21 2.27
N ASP A 27 9.06 8.54 2.21
CA ASP A 27 9.61 9.39 1.14
C ASP A 27 10.99 8.92 0.62
N GLU A 28 11.77 8.23 1.47
CA GLU A 28 13.06 7.65 1.11
C GLU A 28 12.97 6.45 0.15
N TYR A 29 11.86 5.71 0.13
CA TYR A 29 11.69 4.54 -0.75
C TYR A 29 11.30 4.91 -2.19
N LEU A 30 10.65 6.05 -2.40
CA LEU A 30 10.42 6.64 -3.73
C LEU A 30 11.76 6.96 -4.43
N LYS A 31 12.82 7.26 -3.67
CA LYS A 31 14.17 7.55 -4.20
C LYS A 31 14.83 6.36 -4.90
N TYR A 32 14.39 5.13 -4.65
CA TYR A 32 14.91 3.94 -5.34
C TYR A 32 14.24 3.67 -6.69
N GLY A 33 13.37 4.56 -7.17
CA GLY A 33 12.70 4.44 -8.47
C GLY A 33 11.65 3.33 -8.53
N ILE A 34 11.30 2.74 -7.38
CA ILE A 34 10.24 1.76 -7.24
C ILE A 34 9.10 2.45 -6.52
N ASN A 35 8.01 2.74 -7.25
CA ASN A 35 6.82 3.31 -6.63
C ASN A 35 6.01 2.18 -5.95
N LEU A 36 6.26 2.00 -4.65
CA LEU A 36 5.71 0.91 -3.83
C LEU A 36 4.26 1.16 -3.37
N GLY A 37 3.78 2.40 -3.50
CA GLY A 37 2.39 2.79 -3.23
C GLY A 37 1.61 3.04 -4.51
N THR A 38 1.84 2.27 -5.57
CA THR A 38 1.00 2.40 -6.78
C THR A 38 -0.26 1.58 -6.64
N ALA A 39 -1.34 2.08 -7.24
CA ALA A 39 -2.54 1.27 -7.47
C ALA A 39 -2.22 -0.06 -8.21
N THR A 40 -1.18 -0.11 -9.05
CA THR A 40 -0.71 -1.34 -9.69
C THR A 40 -0.29 -2.41 -8.67
N VAL A 41 0.47 -2.03 -7.64
CA VAL A 41 0.90 -2.96 -6.59
C VAL A 41 -0.29 -3.47 -5.79
N VAL A 42 -1.20 -2.57 -5.41
CA VAL A 42 -2.38 -2.90 -4.62
C VAL A 42 -3.32 -3.82 -5.40
N ASN A 43 -3.66 -3.45 -6.64
CA ASN A 43 -4.56 -4.23 -7.49
C ASN A 43 -4.00 -5.63 -7.76
N TYR A 44 -2.71 -5.75 -8.08
CA TYR A 44 -2.10 -7.05 -8.33
C TYR A 44 -2.07 -7.93 -7.06
N ALA A 45 -1.85 -7.33 -5.88
CA ALA A 45 -1.96 -8.05 -4.61
C ALA A 45 -3.39 -8.57 -4.38
N HIS A 46 -4.40 -7.72 -4.61
CA HIS A 46 -5.81 -8.10 -4.47
C HIS A 46 -6.23 -9.20 -5.45
N GLU A 47 -5.73 -9.18 -6.68
CA GLU A 47 -5.96 -10.26 -7.67
C GLU A 47 -5.41 -11.63 -7.22
N HIS A 48 -4.45 -11.63 -6.29
CA HIS A 48 -3.84 -12.83 -5.73
C HIS A 48 -4.28 -13.08 -4.27
N ASP A 49 -5.43 -12.53 -3.87
CA ASP A 49 -6.01 -12.68 -2.52
C ASP A 49 -5.07 -12.23 -1.39
N MET A 50 -4.23 -11.23 -1.65
CA MET A 50 -3.32 -10.65 -0.66
C MET A 50 -3.80 -9.29 -0.16
N ALA A 51 -3.76 -9.06 1.15
CA ALA A 51 -3.96 -7.73 1.73
C ALA A 51 -2.66 -6.91 1.72
N VAL A 52 -2.75 -5.60 1.52
CA VAL A 52 -1.62 -4.66 1.51
C VAL A 52 -1.67 -3.71 2.69
N GLN A 53 -0.59 -3.68 3.47
CA GLN A 53 -0.47 -2.87 4.68
C GLN A 53 0.76 -1.98 4.61
N TYR A 54 0.62 -0.72 4.99
CA TYR A 54 1.70 0.26 4.95
C TYR A 54 2.13 0.70 6.36
N TRP A 55 3.44 0.85 6.57
CA TRP A 55 4.02 1.32 7.85
C TRP A 55 5.27 2.20 7.62
N THR A 56 5.64 3.14 8.48
CA THR A 56 4.76 3.90 9.38
C THR A 56 4.39 5.19 8.65
N VAL A 57 3.11 5.42 8.42
CA VAL A 57 2.61 6.58 7.66
C VAL A 57 2.11 7.62 8.66
N ASN A 58 2.69 8.80 8.63
CA ASN A 58 2.42 9.85 9.61
C ASN A 58 1.89 11.15 8.98
N ASP A 59 1.96 11.26 7.66
CA ASP A 59 1.47 12.39 6.89
C ASP A 59 0.01 12.16 6.43
N PRO A 60 -0.93 13.07 6.69
CA PRO A 60 -2.34 12.92 6.28
C PRO A 60 -2.55 12.83 4.76
N GLU A 61 -1.75 13.52 3.94
CA GLU A 61 -1.88 13.46 2.47
C GLU A 61 -1.44 12.09 1.96
N GLU A 62 -0.40 11.50 2.57
CA GLU A 62 0.01 10.13 2.29
C GLU A 62 -1.06 9.11 2.73
N MET A 63 -1.69 9.32 3.89
CA MET A 63 -2.79 8.47 4.36
C MET A 63 -3.96 8.50 3.38
N GLU A 64 -4.39 9.69 2.97
CA GLU A 64 -5.46 9.90 1.99
C GLU A 64 -5.13 9.19 0.67
N TYR A 65 -3.90 9.37 0.16
CA TYR A 65 -3.45 8.72 -1.05
C TYR A 65 -3.50 7.19 -0.94
N LEU A 66 -2.96 6.61 0.13
CA LEU A 66 -2.95 5.17 0.35
C LEU A 66 -4.37 4.59 0.47
N ILE A 67 -5.27 5.30 1.14
CA ILE A 67 -6.70 4.92 1.19
C ILE A 67 -7.29 4.95 -0.22
N SER A 68 -7.02 6.00 -1.00
CA SER A 68 -7.57 6.18 -2.35
C SER A 68 -7.16 5.08 -3.34
N ILE A 69 -5.99 4.47 -3.15
CA ILE A 69 -5.48 3.37 -3.98
C ILE A 69 -5.85 1.99 -3.45
N GLY A 70 -6.60 1.90 -2.34
CA GLY A 70 -7.10 0.63 -1.80
C GLY A 70 -6.21 -0.05 -0.77
N ALA A 71 -5.36 0.67 -0.04
CA ALA A 71 -4.62 0.08 1.08
C ALA A 71 -5.56 -0.55 2.12
N ASP A 72 -5.27 -1.77 2.56
CA ASP A 72 -6.09 -2.50 3.54
C ASP A 72 -5.78 -2.10 4.99
N CYS A 73 -4.59 -1.57 5.24
CA CYS A 73 -4.18 -1.09 6.56
C CYS A 73 -3.11 -0.02 6.47
N ILE A 74 -3.24 1.00 7.31
CA ILE A 74 -2.21 2.01 7.55
C ILE A 74 -1.80 1.93 9.02
N MET A 75 -0.52 1.67 9.26
CA MET A 75 0.10 1.75 10.59
C MET A 75 0.68 3.14 10.78
N THR A 76 0.27 3.82 11.84
CA THR A 76 0.63 5.21 12.13
C THR A 76 0.93 5.41 13.61
N ASP A 77 1.81 6.36 13.91
CA ASP A 77 2.01 6.85 15.27
C ASP A 77 0.89 7.82 15.71
N TYR A 78 0.07 8.29 14.76
CA TYR A 78 -0.98 9.31 14.94
C TYR A 78 -2.36 8.78 14.54
N PRO A 79 -2.95 7.86 15.32
CA PRO A 79 -4.25 7.25 15.00
C PRO A 79 -5.40 8.27 14.98
N ASP A 80 -5.29 9.37 15.73
CA ASP A 80 -6.22 10.50 15.71
C ASP A 80 -6.27 11.19 14.34
N ARG A 81 -5.13 11.36 13.69
CA ARG A 81 -5.05 11.95 12.33
C ARG A 81 -5.66 11.02 11.29
N LEU A 82 -5.34 9.73 11.36
CA LEU A 82 -5.90 8.74 10.45
C LEU A 82 -7.43 8.67 10.58
N SER A 83 -7.96 8.73 11.80
CA SER A 83 -9.42 8.79 12.03
C SER A 83 -10.04 10.00 11.35
N ALA A 84 -9.44 11.19 11.48
CA ALA A 84 -9.95 12.40 10.85
C ALA A 84 -9.93 12.33 9.31
N VAL A 85 -8.88 11.74 8.72
CA VAL A 85 -8.80 11.52 7.27
C VAL A 85 -9.90 10.57 6.80
N ILE A 86 -10.13 9.46 7.50
CA ILE A 86 -11.19 8.50 7.15
C ILE A 86 -12.57 9.15 7.22
N GLU A 87 -12.83 9.95 8.26
CA GLU A 87 -14.08 10.71 8.40
C GLU A 87 -14.30 11.67 7.23
N GLN A 88 -13.26 12.42 6.84
CA GLN A 88 -13.33 13.35 5.70
C GLN A 88 -13.59 12.68 4.36
N LEU A 89 -13.07 11.45 4.15
CA LEU A 89 -13.27 10.69 2.92
C LEU A 89 -14.62 9.97 2.84
N GLY A 90 -15.29 9.77 3.98
CA GLY A 90 -16.61 9.15 4.06
C GLY A 90 -17.79 10.10 3.83
N GLU A 91 -17.53 11.41 3.82
CA GLU A 91 -18.49 12.48 3.48
C GLU A 91 -18.52 12.78 1.98
#